data_AF-A0A4U9XUV7-F1
#
_entry.id   AF-A0A4U9XUV7-F1
#
_cell.length_a   1.000
_cell.length_b   1.000
_cell.length_c   1.000
_cell.angle_alpha   90.00
_cell.angle_beta   90.00
_cell.angle_gamma   90.00
#
_symmetry.space_group_name_H-M   'P 1'
#
loop_
_entity.id
_entity.type
_entity.pdbx_description
1 polymer ?
#
loop_
_entity_poly.entity_id
_entity_poly.type
_entity_poly.pdbx_seq_one_letter_code
_entity_poly.pdbx_strand_id
1 'polypeptide(L)'
;MDISENKLLKEDTVTGESGYPIEYSTLKTISDYKRQGYDLVSSDYDRGLQYFDQDSKTDQIFKVALTPRLEFIYPEDRIPTAHKKVDEDVQDSPLWPASVSKIVNKKSIDRNISYLDFVTHDKVVADRNDQVDFKRVAKVDFVRGDLYYRDWTSDQPNLSKVATPLLKGLVADKEAVAEKTVAVTDPVIREIVYYKQLGKWIAISPTANENLALIQYPNDQDGNPAKAGLASNPGLRTIPYLKGYKAVTSAIDLVLKDSSHPELGYLLPEVPEDFTKDTVIHYLPVKATEPEPPRGDQPKTPEAPTPEEPKHPEVPTVDQPKDPEKPTPEDPKQPDMPTVEQPKTPASPVPEEPKRPEVPAVAQPKDPEKPSPKEPKQPEVSTAEQPKTPASPAPEEPKHPETPIISETKEAGKLPETASHDSILLVVGFLSALSGILLFKGKKD
;
A
#
# COMPACT_ATOMS: atom_id res chain seq x y z
N MET A 1 35.52 16.41 -27.04
CA MET A 1 35.26 14.94 -27.12
C MET A 1 34.25 14.59 -26.04
N ASP A 2 33.29 13.73 -26.34
CA ASP A 2 32.47 13.06 -25.34
C ASP A 2 33.26 11.86 -24.81
N ILE A 3 33.65 11.92 -23.54
CA ILE A 3 34.48 10.88 -22.93
C ILE A 3 33.67 9.64 -22.51
N SER A 4 32.35 9.75 -22.38
CA SER A 4 31.49 8.63 -21.96
C SER A 4 31.38 7.55 -23.04
N GLU A 5 31.44 7.97 -24.31
CA GLU A 5 31.40 7.08 -25.48
C GLU A 5 32.71 7.11 -26.30
N ASN A 6 33.74 7.83 -25.82
CA ASN A 6 34.98 8.10 -26.54
C ASN A 6 34.73 8.64 -27.97
N LYS A 7 33.79 9.58 -28.09
CA LYS A 7 33.28 10.11 -29.36
C LYS A 7 33.81 11.52 -29.63
N LEU A 8 34.39 11.74 -30.80
CA LEU A 8 34.76 13.09 -31.25
C LEU A 8 33.48 13.88 -31.55
N LEU A 9 33.30 15.02 -30.85
CA LEU A 9 32.14 15.90 -31.04
C LEU A 9 32.43 17.01 -32.05
N LYS A 10 33.63 17.60 -31.95
CA LYS A 10 34.15 18.66 -32.80
C LYS A 10 35.67 18.66 -32.72
N GLU A 11 36.29 19.05 -33.83
CA GLU A 11 37.71 19.33 -33.97
C GLU A 11 37.85 20.67 -34.69
N ASP A 12 38.77 21.51 -34.22
CA ASP A 12 39.14 22.77 -34.86
C ASP A 12 40.67 22.77 -35.03
N THR A 13 41.16 23.31 -36.15
CA THR A 13 42.59 23.44 -36.44
C THR A 13 42.96 24.91 -36.55
N VAL A 14 44.06 25.29 -35.92
CA VAL A 14 44.64 26.64 -35.97
C VAL A 14 46.10 26.55 -36.40
N THR A 15 46.54 27.48 -37.23
CA THR A 15 47.91 27.52 -37.77
C THR A 15 48.55 28.85 -37.44
N GLY A 16 49.82 28.86 -37.08
CA GLY A 16 50.57 30.09 -36.79
C GLY A 16 52.07 29.85 -36.72
N GLU A 17 52.80 30.94 -36.51
CA GLU A 17 54.26 30.91 -36.41
C GLU A 17 54.71 30.47 -35.01
N SER A 18 55.81 29.72 -34.95
CA SER A 18 56.37 29.20 -33.70
C SER A 18 56.71 30.32 -32.71
N GLY A 19 56.29 30.15 -31.45
CA GLY A 19 56.49 31.11 -30.36
C GLY A 19 55.43 32.22 -30.29
N TYR A 20 54.51 32.32 -31.25
CA TYR A 20 53.39 33.26 -31.18
C TYR A 20 52.21 32.68 -30.38
N PRO A 21 51.41 33.53 -29.71
CA PRO A 21 50.24 33.08 -28.97
C PRO A 21 49.18 32.48 -29.90
N ILE A 22 48.50 31.46 -29.42
CA ILE A 22 47.35 30.86 -30.11
C ILE A 22 46.11 31.70 -29.78
N GLU A 23 45.66 32.52 -30.73
CA GLU A 23 44.45 33.33 -30.61
C GLU A 23 43.18 32.49 -30.81
N TYR A 24 42.90 31.59 -29.88
CA TYR A 24 41.73 30.71 -29.89
C TYR A 24 41.06 30.67 -28.52
N SER A 25 39.74 30.42 -28.49
CA SER A 25 38.95 30.30 -27.26
C SER A 25 37.95 29.15 -27.34
N THR A 26 37.92 28.31 -26.31
CA THR A 26 36.98 27.20 -26.17
C THR A 26 35.63 27.63 -25.57
N LEU A 27 35.57 28.82 -24.93
CA LEU A 27 34.47 29.24 -24.06
C LEU A 27 33.11 29.17 -24.75
N LYS A 28 33.02 29.70 -25.99
CA LYS A 28 31.79 29.67 -26.77
C LYS A 28 31.36 28.23 -27.08
N THR A 29 32.29 27.40 -27.54
CA THR A 29 32.03 26.01 -27.92
C THR A 29 31.60 25.19 -26.69
N ILE A 30 32.28 25.34 -25.55
CA ILE A 30 31.90 24.70 -24.29
C ILE A 30 30.50 25.14 -23.87
N SER A 31 30.20 26.44 -23.94
CA SER A 31 28.88 27.00 -23.63
C SER A 31 27.78 26.47 -24.57
N ASP A 32 28.08 26.30 -25.86
CA ASP A 32 27.16 25.68 -26.84
C ASP A 32 26.87 24.20 -26.49
N TYR A 33 27.88 23.45 -26.02
CA TYR A 33 27.69 22.05 -25.58
C TYR A 33 26.95 21.94 -24.25
N LYS A 34 27.16 22.86 -23.31
CA LYS A 34 26.38 22.93 -22.07
C LYS A 34 24.89 23.11 -22.35
N ARG A 35 24.53 24.01 -23.27
CA ARG A 35 23.14 24.17 -23.73
C ARG A 35 22.57 22.92 -24.41
N GLN A 36 23.42 22.10 -25.02
CA GLN A 36 23.06 20.82 -25.62
C GLN A 36 23.03 19.65 -24.61
N GLY A 37 23.25 19.92 -23.32
CA GLY A 37 23.14 18.90 -22.28
C GLY A 37 24.44 18.20 -21.92
N TYR A 38 25.61 18.80 -22.18
CA TYR A 38 26.89 18.28 -21.72
C TYR A 38 27.41 19.03 -20.49
N ASP A 39 28.11 18.33 -19.61
CA ASP A 39 28.93 18.92 -18.57
C ASP A 39 30.41 18.92 -18.98
N LEU A 40 31.13 19.98 -18.62
CA LEU A 40 32.58 20.07 -18.80
C LEU A 40 33.28 19.21 -17.75
N VAL A 41 34.11 18.29 -18.21
CA VAL A 41 34.93 17.44 -17.34
C VAL A 41 36.34 18.02 -17.21
N SER A 42 36.98 18.33 -18.33
CA SER A 42 38.30 18.95 -18.35
C SER A 42 38.57 19.71 -19.64
N SER A 43 39.51 20.65 -19.59
CA SER A 43 40.07 21.32 -20.76
C SER A 43 41.58 21.47 -20.58
N ASP A 44 42.34 20.92 -21.53
CA ASP A 44 43.80 21.07 -21.58
C ASP A 44 44.21 22.44 -22.14
N TYR A 45 43.31 23.10 -22.87
CA TYR A 45 43.57 24.41 -23.48
C TYR A 45 43.44 25.55 -22.47
N ASP A 46 42.43 25.50 -21.60
CA ASP A 46 42.02 26.62 -20.71
C ASP A 46 42.87 26.75 -19.43
N ARG A 47 44.13 26.34 -19.50
CA ARG A 47 45.08 26.34 -18.36
C ARG A 47 46.02 27.56 -18.36
N GLY A 48 45.87 28.47 -19.31
CA GLY A 48 46.68 29.67 -19.48
C GLY A 48 46.77 30.11 -20.94
N LEU A 49 47.62 31.10 -21.22
CA LEU A 49 47.96 31.48 -22.59
C LEU A 49 48.76 30.36 -23.25
N GLN A 50 48.31 29.94 -24.43
CA GLN A 50 48.95 28.89 -25.22
C GLN A 50 49.74 29.51 -26.38
N TYR A 51 50.81 28.82 -26.80
CA TYR A 51 51.71 29.27 -27.87
C TYR A 51 51.99 28.12 -28.84
N PHE A 52 52.15 28.47 -30.12
CA PHE A 52 52.65 27.53 -31.12
C PHE A 52 54.06 27.08 -30.72
N ASP A 53 54.32 25.77 -30.67
CA ASP A 53 55.67 25.27 -30.37
C ASP A 53 56.60 25.39 -31.59
N GLN A 54 57.82 24.89 -31.39
CA GLN A 54 58.89 24.92 -32.39
C GLN A 54 58.98 23.58 -33.16
N ASP A 55 58.10 22.61 -32.90
CA ASP A 55 58.13 21.31 -33.57
C ASP A 55 57.30 21.34 -34.86
N SER A 56 57.95 21.59 -35.99
CA SER A 56 57.30 21.59 -37.30
C SER A 56 56.88 20.21 -37.82
N LYS A 57 57.17 19.12 -37.09
CA LYS A 57 56.86 17.76 -37.52
C LYS A 57 55.58 17.20 -36.90
N THR A 58 55.09 17.81 -35.82
CA THR A 58 53.98 17.27 -35.03
C THR A 58 53.02 18.37 -34.66
N ASP A 59 51.73 18.15 -34.87
CA ASP A 59 50.71 19.10 -34.44
C ASP A 59 50.51 19.05 -32.92
N GLN A 60 50.36 20.21 -32.30
CA GLN A 60 49.95 20.35 -30.91
C GLN A 60 48.46 19.98 -30.77
N ILE A 61 48.15 19.05 -29.87
CA ILE A 61 46.77 18.61 -29.64
C ILE A 61 46.33 19.05 -28.26
N PHE A 62 45.28 19.87 -28.21
CA PHE A 62 44.58 20.22 -26.97
C PHE A 62 43.22 19.51 -26.92
N LYS A 63 42.90 18.89 -25.78
CA LYS A 63 41.65 18.16 -25.61
C LYS A 63 40.71 18.89 -24.65
N VAL A 64 39.44 18.95 -25.04
CA VAL A 64 38.33 19.35 -24.18
C VAL A 64 37.42 18.14 -24.00
N ALA A 65 37.31 17.68 -22.76
CA ALA A 65 36.52 16.52 -22.36
C ALA A 65 35.16 16.98 -21.83
N LEU A 66 34.10 16.44 -22.44
CA LEU A 66 32.70 16.67 -22.09
C LEU A 66 32.06 15.32 -21.76
N THR A 67 31.02 15.33 -20.93
CA THR A 67 30.18 14.16 -20.67
C THR A 67 28.70 14.55 -20.78
N PRO A 68 27.80 13.67 -21.24
CA PRO A 68 26.37 13.93 -21.16
C PRO A 68 25.95 14.19 -19.71
N ARG A 69 25.16 15.25 -19.51
CA ARG A 69 24.53 15.56 -18.22
C ARG A 69 23.42 14.56 -17.96
N LEU A 70 23.43 13.98 -16.77
CA LEU A 70 22.44 13.04 -16.29
C LEU A 70 21.79 13.58 -15.02
N GLU A 71 20.46 13.66 -14.99
CA GLU A 71 19.71 14.06 -13.79
C GLU A 71 18.78 12.97 -13.31
N PHE A 72 18.67 12.83 -11.99
CA PHE A 72 17.75 11.88 -11.35
C PHE A 72 16.50 12.61 -10.87
N ILE A 73 15.34 12.10 -11.23
CA ILE A 73 14.03 12.55 -10.74
C ILE A 73 13.49 11.50 -9.79
N TYR A 74 13.46 11.84 -8.51
CA TYR A 74 12.91 10.99 -7.47
C TYR A 74 11.38 11.03 -7.47
N PRO A 75 10.71 10.00 -6.94
CA PRO A 75 9.25 9.97 -6.84
C PRO A 75 8.62 11.19 -6.15
N GLU A 76 9.30 11.78 -5.17
CA GLU A 76 8.79 12.93 -4.41
C GLU A 76 9.07 14.28 -5.07
N ASP A 77 9.90 14.29 -6.11
CA ASP A 77 10.19 15.50 -6.85
C ASP A 77 9.00 15.88 -7.75
N ARG A 78 8.86 17.18 -7.99
CA ARG A 78 7.98 17.65 -9.06
C ARG A 78 8.59 17.29 -10.40
N ILE A 79 7.78 16.70 -11.28
CA ILE A 79 8.21 16.41 -12.66
C ILE A 79 8.56 17.75 -13.35
N PRO A 80 9.77 17.91 -13.89
CA PRO A 80 10.15 19.15 -14.57
C PRO A 80 9.30 19.42 -15.81
N THR A 81 9.16 20.70 -16.15
CA THR A 81 8.45 21.13 -17.36
C THR A 81 9.39 21.05 -18.55
N ALA A 82 9.00 20.31 -19.60
CA ALA A 82 9.76 20.20 -20.84
C ALA A 82 10.09 21.58 -21.46
N HIS A 83 11.27 21.70 -22.04
CA HIS A 83 11.80 22.91 -22.71
C HIS A 83 11.99 24.14 -21.78
N LYS A 84 11.87 23.96 -20.46
CA LYS A 84 12.33 24.97 -19.50
C LYS A 84 13.79 24.77 -19.17
N LYS A 85 14.50 25.85 -18.83
CA LYS A 85 15.87 25.75 -18.35
C LYS A 85 15.91 24.92 -17.07
N VAL A 86 16.98 24.15 -16.90
CA VAL A 86 17.24 23.46 -15.63
C VAL A 86 17.49 24.47 -14.51
N ASP A 87 18.19 25.55 -14.85
CA ASP A 87 18.52 26.67 -13.98
C ASP A 87 18.35 27.96 -14.78
N GLU A 88 17.42 28.81 -14.36
CA GLU A 88 17.09 30.05 -15.08
C GLU A 88 18.20 31.12 -14.95
N ASP A 89 18.95 31.10 -13.84
CA ASP A 89 20.00 32.07 -13.54
C ASP A 89 21.32 31.75 -14.27
N VAL A 90 21.45 30.52 -14.77
CA VAL A 90 22.61 30.08 -15.56
C VAL A 90 22.36 30.31 -17.06
N GLN A 91 23.20 31.15 -17.68
CA GLN A 91 23.05 31.54 -19.09
C GLN A 91 23.13 30.33 -20.04
N ASP A 92 24.04 29.41 -19.79
CA ASP A 92 24.31 28.23 -20.61
C ASP A 92 23.65 26.95 -20.06
N SER A 93 22.65 27.11 -19.20
CA SER A 93 21.84 26.01 -18.68
C SER A 93 21.11 25.29 -19.82
N PRO A 94 21.13 23.94 -19.86
CA PRO A 94 20.36 23.19 -20.84
C PRO A 94 18.86 23.32 -20.58
N LEU A 95 18.07 22.96 -21.60
CA LEU A 95 16.64 22.82 -21.46
C LEU A 95 16.29 21.37 -21.09
N TRP A 96 15.27 21.19 -20.25
CA TRP A 96 14.71 19.87 -19.96
C TRP A 96 14.22 19.20 -21.27
N PRO A 97 14.65 17.96 -21.58
CA PRO A 97 14.20 17.25 -22.78
C PRO A 97 12.69 17.02 -22.80
N ALA A 98 12.08 16.91 -23.99
CA ALA A 98 10.65 16.65 -24.12
C ALA A 98 10.17 15.38 -23.39
N SER A 99 11.06 14.40 -23.21
CA SER A 99 10.78 13.13 -22.56
C SER A 99 10.35 13.26 -21.10
N VAL A 100 10.75 14.30 -20.36
CA VAL A 100 10.37 14.44 -18.93
C VAL A 100 8.86 14.49 -18.72
N SER A 101 8.10 14.95 -19.72
CA SER A 101 6.63 14.95 -19.71
C SER A 101 6.02 13.54 -19.69
N LYS A 102 6.79 12.50 -20.01
CA LYS A 102 6.38 11.10 -20.06
C LYS A 102 6.84 10.30 -18.83
N ILE A 103 7.43 10.96 -17.83
CA ILE A 103 7.92 10.28 -16.63
C ILE A 103 6.75 9.65 -15.88
N VAL A 104 6.84 8.33 -15.67
CA VAL A 104 5.97 7.58 -14.76
C VAL A 104 6.84 6.96 -13.67
N ASN A 105 6.85 7.59 -12.49
CA ASN A 105 7.68 7.23 -11.33
C ASN A 105 6.87 6.78 -10.10
N LYS A 106 5.53 6.83 -10.21
CA LYS A 106 4.56 6.35 -9.22
C LYS A 106 3.52 5.47 -9.91
N LYS A 107 3.12 4.38 -9.26
CA LYS A 107 2.07 3.47 -9.73
C LYS A 107 1.39 2.83 -8.52
N SER A 108 0.09 2.58 -8.60
CA SER A 108 -0.66 1.90 -7.53
C SER A 108 -1.35 0.66 -8.08
N ILE A 109 -1.45 -0.38 -7.26
CA ILE A 109 -2.26 -1.57 -7.52
C ILE A 109 -3.44 -1.56 -6.56
N ASP A 110 -4.64 -1.41 -7.12
CA ASP A 110 -5.87 -1.32 -6.35
C ASP A 110 -6.48 -2.71 -6.12
N ARG A 111 -7.10 -2.89 -4.95
CA ARG A 111 -8.03 -3.97 -4.66
C ARG A 111 -9.41 -3.39 -4.32
N ASN A 112 -10.43 -3.92 -4.97
CA ASN A 112 -11.83 -3.63 -4.72
C ASN A 112 -12.52 -4.88 -4.16
N ILE A 113 -13.16 -4.73 -3.00
CA ILE A 113 -13.93 -5.77 -2.32
C ILE A 113 -15.41 -5.36 -2.39
N SER A 114 -16.21 -6.14 -3.11
CA SER A 114 -17.67 -5.98 -3.17
C SER A 114 -18.36 -6.95 -2.22
N TYR A 115 -19.46 -6.49 -1.62
CA TYR A 115 -20.27 -7.28 -0.69
C TYR A 115 -21.68 -7.41 -1.27
N LEU A 116 -22.01 -8.59 -1.78
CA LEU A 116 -23.19 -8.81 -2.61
C LEU A 116 -24.13 -9.85 -1.99
N ASP A 117 -25.43 -9.70 -2.22
CA ASP A 117 -26.39 -10.78 -2.01
C ASP A 117 -26.11 -11.92 -3.00
N PHE A 118 -26.11 -13.16 -2.51
CA PHE A 118 -25.78 -14.34 -3.31
C PHE A 118 -26.79 -14.61 -4.45
N VAL A 119 -28.05 -14.20 -4.28
CA VAL A 119 -29.11 -14.44 -5.25
C VAL A 119 -29.26 -13.25 -6.19
N THR A 120 -29.52 -12.06 -5.65
CA THR A 120 -29.83 -10.88 -6.48
C THR A 120 -28.59 -10.20 -7.04
N HIS A 121 -27.41 -10.47 -6.45
CA HIS A 121 -26.15 -9.77 -6.74
C HIS A 121 -26.20 -8.26 -6.43
N ASP A 122 -27.21 -7.82 -5.67
CA ASP A 122 -27.30 -6.45 -5.19
C ASP A 122 -26.28 -6.20 -4.08
N LYS A 123 -25.80 -4.96 -3.98
CA LYS A 123 -24.91 -4.56 -2.89
C LYS A 123 -25.66 -4.56 -1.57
N VAL A 124 -25.16 -5.31 -0.60
CA VAL A 124 -25.71 -5.34 0.77
C VAL A 124 -25.02 -4.34 1.68
N VAL A 125 -23.77 -3.98 1.38
CA VAL A 125 -23.04 -2.87 2.02
C VAL A 125 -22.14 -2.16 1.00
N ALA A 126 -21.56 -1.03 1.41
CA ALA A 126 -20.60 -0.29 0.59
C ALA A 126 -19.33 -1.12 0.31
N ASP A 127 -18.79 -0.96 -0.90
CA ASP A 127 -17.51 -1.58 -1.28
C ASP A 127 -16.38 -1.07 -0.41
N ARG A 128 -15.35 -1.90 -0.24
CA ARG A 128 -14.09 -1.50 0.37
C ARG A 128 -12.99 -1.50 -0.67
N ASN A 129 -12.21 -0.43 -0.69
CA ASN A 129 -11.07 -0.29 -1.58
C ASN A 129 -9.81 -0.07 -0.75
N ASP A 130 -8.72 -0.70 -1.17
CA ASP A 130 -7.37 -0.43 -0.71
C ASP A 130 -6.39 -0.53 -1.87
N GLN A 131 -5.17 -0.05 -1.67
CA GLN A 131 -4.15 0.01 -2.69
C GLN A 131 -2.77 -0.26 -2.09
N VAL A 132 -1.86 -0.67 -2.96
CA VAL A 132 -0.42 -0.67 -2.68
C VAL A 132 0.27 0.25 -3.65
N ASP A 133 1.08 1.15 -3.11
CA ASP A 133 1.83 2.13 -3.89
C ASP A 133 3.24 1.63 -4.19
N PHE A 134 3.64 1.82 -5.44
CA PHE A 134 4.97 1.55 -5.97
C PHE A 134 5.60 2.84 -6.48
N LYS A 135 6.91 2.95 -6.29
CA LYS A 135 7.72 4.09 -6.71
C LYS A 135 9.01 3.65 -7.38
N ARG A 136 9.55 4.48 -8.27
CA ARG A 136 10.87 4.25 -8.90
C ARG A 136 11.54 5.57 -9.27
N VAL A 137 12.86 5.56 -9.36
CA VAL A 137 13.63 6.75 -9.79
C VAL A 137 13.75 6.74 -11.32
N ALA A 138 13.56 7.91 -11.94
CA ALA A 138 13.87 8.13 -13.36
C ALA A 138 15.22 8.85 -13.50
N LYS A 139 15.99 8.49 -14.52
CA LYS A 139 17.23 9.16 -14.92
C LYS A 139 17.04 9.73 -16.32
N VAL A 140 17.30 11.01 -16.48
CA VAL A 140 17.16 11.77 -17.73
C VAL A 140 18.54 11.95 -18.35
N ASP A 141 18.68 11.58 -19.62
CA ASP A 141 19.86 11.91 -20.43
C ASP A 141 19.57 13.16 -21.25
N PHE A 142 20.32 14.24 -21.03
CA PHE A 142 20.04 15.52 -21.69
C PHE A 142 20.50 15.58 -23.15
N VAL A 143 21.47 14.76 -23.54
CA VAL A 143 22.00 14.73 -24.91
C VAL A 143 21.10 13.89 -25.81
N ARG A 144 20.73 12.69 -25.36
CA ARG A 144 19.88 11.76 -26.12
C ARG A 144 18.39 12.03 -25.91
N GLY A 145 18.03 12.65 -24.80
CA GLY A 145 16.63 12.83 -24.39
C GLY A 145 15.99 11.54 -23.87
N ASP A 146 16.77 10.47 -23.66
CA ASP A 146 16.27 9.18 -23.20
C ASP A 146 15.92 9.19 -21.71
N LEU A 147 14.98 8.31 -21.33
CA LEU A 147 14.66 8.02 -19.93
C LEU A 147 15.10 6.61 -19.57
N TYR A 148 15.76 6.51 -18.43
CA TYR A 148 16.11 5.24 -17.81
C TYR A 148 15.43 5.16 -16.46
N TYR A 149 15.01 3.96 -16.06
CA TYR A 149 14.32 3.76 -14.79
C TYR A 149 15.09 2.78 -13.94
N ARG A 150 15.13 3.04 -12.63
CA ARG A 150 15.42 1.99 -11.65
C ARG A 150 14.21 1.07 -11.51
N ASP A 151 14.43 -0.07 -10.88
CA ASP A 151 13.36 -1.01 -10.56
C ASP A 151 12.32 -0.36 -9.66
N TRP A 152 11.08 -0.84 -9.78
CA TRP A 152 9.99 -0.47 -8.89
C TRP A 152 10.24 -1.00 -7.49
N THR A 153 9.93 -0.19 -6.48
CA THR A 153 9.97 -0.57 -5.08
C THR A 153 8.67 -0.18 -4.39
N SER A 154 8.31 -0.90 -3.32
CA SER A 154 7.23 -0.55 -2.41
C SER A 154 7.70 -0.81 -0.99
N ASP A 155 7.41 0.12 -0.09
CA ASP A 155 7.74 -0.04 1.32
C ASP A 155 6.78 -1.02 2.02
N GLN A 156 5.58 -1.22 1.45
CA GLN A 156 4.50 -2.06 1.97
C GLN A 156 3.80 -2.80 0.82
N PRO A 157 4.41 -3.87 0.26
CA PRO A 157 3.88 -4.55 -0.92
C PRO A 157 2.67 -5.47 -0.62
N ASN A 158 2.01 -5.30 0.52
CA ASN A 158 0.98 -6.21 1.02
C ASN A 158 -0.34 -5.47 1.20
N LEU A 159 -1.41 -6.04 0.64
CA LEU A 159 -2.78 -5.71 0.97
C LEU A 159 -3.17 -6.48 2.24
N SER A 160 -3.54 -5.77 3.30
CA SER A 160 -3.86 -6.37 4.59
C SER A 160 -5.11 -7.26 4.55
N LYS A 161 -5.24 -8.18 5.52
CA LYS A 161 -6.49 -8.92 5.76
C LYS A 161 -7.63 -7.94 6.05
N VAL A 162 -8.79 -8.17 5.44
CA VAL A 162 -10.00 -7.36 5.64
C VAL A 162 -11.09 -8.23 6.24
N ALA A 163 -11.51 -7.92 7.46
CA ALA A 163 -12.64 -8.59 8.10
C ALA A 163 -13.94 -8.29 7.34
N THR A 164 -14.75 -9.32 7.15
CA THR A 164 -16.09 -9.20 6.56
C THR A 164 -17.05 -8.56 7.57
N PRO A 165 -17.86 -7.56 7.19
CA PRO A 165 -18.86 -6.99 8.09
C PRO A 165 -19.90 -8.02 8.57
N LEU A 166 -20.23 -8.00 9.86
CA LEU A 166 -21.35 -8.78 10.38
C LEU A 166 -22.68 -8.06 10.08
N LEU A 167 -23.59 -8.74 9.37
CA LEU A 167 -24.89 -8.18 8.99
C LEU A 167 -26.03 -8.98 9.62
N LYS A 168 -26.94 -8.25 10.29
CA LYS A 168 -28.04 -8.87 11.02
C LYS A 168 -28.95 -9.69 10.09
N GLY A 169 -29.16 -10.96 10.42
CA GLY A 169 -29.98 -11.89 9.66
C GLY A 169 -29.31 -12.46 8.40
N LEU A 170 -28.08 -12.05 8.09
CA LEU A 170 -27.32 -12.57 6.95
C LEU A 170 -26.06 -13.30 7.42
N VAL A 171 -25.55 -14.19 6.57
CA VAL A 171 -24.29 -14.90 6.77
C VAL A 171 -23.46 -14.81 5.50
N ALA A 172 -22.18 -14.51 5.66
CA ALA A 172 -21.21 -14.38 4.57
C ALA A 172 -20.61 -15.73 4.19
N ASP A 173 -20.10 -15.84 2.97
CA ASP A 173 -19.37 -17.01 2.48
C ASP A 173 -17.96 -17.13 3.09
N LYS A 174 -17.38 -16.02 3.57
CA LYS A 174 -16.07 -15.98 4.22
C LYS A 174 -16.00 -14.93 5.34
N GLU A 175 -15.28 -15.30 6.41
CA GLU A 175 -15.05 -14.44 7.58
C GLU A 175 -14.23 -13.19 7.24
N ALA A 176 -13.31 -13.31 6.28
CA ALA A 176 -12.43 -12.23 5.87
C ALA A 176 -11.93 -12.46 4.45
N VAL A 177 -11.58 -11.37 3.77
CA VAL A 177 -10.70 -11.41 2.59
C VAL A 177 -9.27 -11.47 3.09
N ALA A 178 -8.54 -12.49 2.64
CA ALA A 178 -7.17 -12.74 3.08
C ALA A 178 -6.22 -11.59 2.69
N GLU A 179 -5.10 -11.50 3.41
CA GLU A 179 -4.00 -10.64 2.98
C GLU A 179 -3.37 -11.16 1.69
N LYS A 180 -2.75 -10.26 0.93
CA LYS A 180 -2.12 -10.60 -0.35
C LYS A 180 -0.92 -9.72 -0.63
N THR A 181 0.23 -10.32 -0.89
CA THR A 181 1.39 -9.63 -1.47
C THR A 181 1.12 -9.37 -2.95
N VAL A 182 1.41 -8.15 -3.41
CA VAL A 182 1.18 -7.73 -4.80
C VAL A 182 2.48 -7.39 -5.49
N ALA A 183 2.54 -7.69 -6.79
CA ALA A 183 3.59 -7.26 -7.68
C ALA A 183 3.15 -6.01 -8.47
N VAL A 184 4.11 -5.16 -8.85
CA VAL A 184 3.83 -3.96 -9.66
C VAL A 184 3.21 -4.28 -11.05
N THR A 185 3.32 -5.53 -11.49
CA THR A 185 2.74 -6.03 -12.75
C THR A 185 1.33 -6.57 -12.59
N ASP A 186 0.84 -6.71 -11.36
CA ASP A 186 -0.50 -7.24 -11.12
C ASP A 186 -1.58 -6.31 -11.70
N PRO A 187 -2.71 -6.87 -12.17
CA PRO A 187 -3.87 -6.08 -12.52
C PRO A 187 -4.59 -5.59 -11.25
N VAL A 188 -5.60 -4.74 -11.43
CA VAL A 188 -6.56 -4.41 -10.35
C VAL A 188 -7.19 -5.70 -9.83
N ILE A 189 -7.15 -5.89 -8.52
CA ILE A 189 -7.67 -7.07 -7.84
C ILE A 189 -9.15 -6.84 -7.50
N ARG A 190 -10.00 -7.82 -7.82
CA ARG A 190 -11.43 -7.78 -7.51
C ARG A 190 -11.79 -8.99 -6.67
N GLU A 191 -12.38 -8.73 -5.51
CA GLU A 191 -12.82 -9.73 -4.55
C GLU A 191 -14.31 -9.54 -4.29
N ILE A 192 -15.04 -10.64 -4.21
CA ILE A 192 -16.47 -10.61 -3.88
C ILE A 192 -16.67 -11.44 -2.62
N VAL A 193 -17.43 -10.89 -1.68
CA VAL A 193 -17.97 -11.58 -0.50
C VAL A 193 -19.47 -11.69 -0.70
N TYR A 194 -19.99 -12.91 -0.66
CA TYR A 194 -21.41 -13.17 -0.85
C TYR A 194 -22.13 -13.36 0.47
N TYR A 195 -23.31 -12.79 0.61
CA TYR A 195 -24.20 -12.98 1.75
C TYR A 195 -25.42 -13.80 1.37
N LYS A 196 -25.86 -14.64 2.31
CA LYS A 196 -27.13 -15.37 2.26
C LYS A 196 -27.97 -15.01 3.47
N GLN A 197 -29.29 -15.07 3.33
CA GLN A 197 -30.20 -14.97 4.47
C GLN A 197 -30.04 -16.19 5.37
N LEU A 198 -29.98 -15.95 6.69
CA LEU A 198 -30.09 -17.01 7.68
C LEU A 198 -31.50 -17.61 7.64
N GLY A 199 -31.60 -18.92 7.86
CA GLY A 199 -32.88 -19.62 8.00
C GLY A 199 -33.64 -19.21 9.27
N LYS A 200 -34.85 -19.76 9.42
CA LYS A 200 -35.75 -19.48 10.53
C LYS A 200 -36.34 -20.76 11.08
N TRP A 201 -36.68 -20.76 12.37
CA TRP A 201 -37.63 -21.70 12.92
C TRP A 201 -39.06 -21.25 12.56
N ILE A 202 -39.80 -22.13 11.90
CA ILE A 202 -41.17 -21.89 11.45
C ILE A 202 -42.10 -22.85 12.17
N ALA A 203 -42.87 -22.35 13.13
CA ALA A 203 -43.88 -23.14 13.83
C ALA A 203 -45.22 -23.00 13.09
N ILE A 204 -45.75 -24.11 12.56
CA ILE A 204 -46.97 -24.11 11.74
C ILE A 204 -48.18 -24.52 12.59
N SER A 205 -49.28 -23.78 12.51
CA SER A 205 -50.51 -24.16 13.20
C SER A 205 -51.11 -25.44 12.62
N PRO A 206 -51.54 -26.42 13.44
CA PRO A 206 -52.19 -27.63 12.94
C PRO A 206 -53.65 -27.39 12.50
N THR A 207 -54.27 -26.31 12.97
CA THR A 207 -55.70 -26.02 12.76
C THR A 207 -55.97 -24.75 11.99
N ALA A 208 -54.98 -23.85 11.90
CA ALA A 208 -55.07 -22.61 11.15
C ALA A 208 -54.08 -22.65 9.98
N ASN A 209 -54.45 -22.06 8.84
CA ASN A 209 -53.58 -21.95 7.68
C ASN A 209 -52.57 -20.81 7.85
N GLU A 210 -51.90 -20.74 8.99
CA GLU A 210 -50.95 -19.68 9.35
C GLU A 210 -49.79 -20.19 10.21
N ASN A 211 -48.71 -19.40 10.27
CA ASN A 211 -47.55 -19.68 11.12
C ASN A 211 -47.80 -19.11 12.53
N LEU A 212 -47.61 -19.94 13.55
CA LEU A 212 -47.69 -19.54 14.96
C LEU A 212 -46.47 -18.72 15.39
N ALA A 213 -45.29 -19.03 14.83
CA ALA A 213 -44.07 -18.30 15.09
C ALA A 213 -43.11 -18.38 13.90
N LEU A 214 -42.39 -17.27 13.69
CA LEU A 214 -41.29 -17.13 12.73
C LEU A 214 -40.11 -16.54 13.49
N ILE A 215 -39.14 -17.37 13.86
CA ILE A 215 -37.99 -16.97 14.68
C ILE A 215 -36.73 -17.09 13.83
N GLN A 216 -36.10 -15.95 13.54
CA GLN A 216 -34.86 -15.88 12.75
C GLN A 216 -33.72 -16.56 13.50
N TYR A 217 -32.93 -17.41 12.84
CA TYR A 217 -31.68 -17.88 13.43
C TYR A 217 -30.80 -16.69 13.77
N PRO A 218 -30.17 -16.68 14.96
CA PRO A 218 -29.32 -15.57 15.35
C PRO A 218 -28.05 -15.56 14.50
N ASN A 219 -27.45 -14.38 14.34
CA ASN A 219 -26.05 -14.29 13.94
C ASN A 219 -25.14 -14.84 15.04
N ASP A 220 -23.91 -15.19 14.67
CA ASP A 220 -22.88 -15.64 15.59
C ASP A 220 -22.63 -14.64 16.72
N GLN A 221 -22.51 -15.14 17.95
CA GLN A 221 -22.35 -14.30 19.14
C GLN A 221 -20.91 -13.80 19.31
N ASP A 222 -19.93 -14.52 18.77
CA ASP A 222 -18.52 -14.12 18.76
C ASP A 222 -18.21 -13.13 17.62
N GLY A 223 -19.22 -12.84 16.79
CA GLY A 223 -19.16 -11.87 15.72
C GLY A 223 -18.63 -12.43 14.39
N ASN A 224 -18.53 -13.75 14.24
CA ASN A 224 -18.10 -14.36 12.99
C ASN A 224 -19.20 -14.22 11.91
N PRO A 225 -18.98 -13.44 10.83
CA PRO A 225 -20.00 -13.22 9.81
C PRO A 225 -20.28 -14.45 8.96
N ALA A 226 -19.44 -15.49 8.99
CA ALA A 226 -19.60 -16.72 8.20
C ALA A 226 -20.28 -17.86 8.99
N LYS A 227 -20.77 -17.59 10.20
CA LYS A 227 -21.47 -18.57 11.05
C LYS A 227 -22.81 -18.04 11.54
N ALA A 228 -23.72 -18.97 11.82
CA ALA A 228 -24.91 -18.70 12.62
C ALA A 228 -24.58 -18.80 14.12
N GLY A 229 -25.38 -18.13 14.94
CA GLY A 229 -25.30 -18.23 16.39
C GLY A 229 -26.06 -19.44 16.93
N LEU A 230 -26.03 -19.59 18.25
CA LEU A 230 -26.64 -20.74 18.93
C LEU A 230 -28.13 -20.49 19.27
N ALA A 231 -28.92 -21.56 19.27
CA ALA A 231 -30.33 -21.54 19.68
C ALA A 231 -30.52 -21.12 21.16
N SER A 232 -29.48 -21.24 21.98
CA SER A 232 -29.43 -20.81 23.39
C SER A 232 -29.18 -19.31 23.58
N ASN A 233 -29.06 -18.53 22.49
CA ASN A 233 -28.76 -17.09 22.56
C ASN A 233 -29.78 -16.33 23.45
N PRO A 234 -29.32 -15.63 24.50
CA PRO A 234 -30.19 -14.83 25.36
C PRO A 234 -30.97 -13.78 24.56
N GLY A 235 -32.30 -13.79 24.68
CA GLY A 235 -33.18 -12.85 23.98
C GLY A 235 -33.94 -13.45 22.81
N LEU A 236 -33.68 -14.71 22.44
CA LEU A 236 -34.57 -15.46 21.56
C LEU A 236 -35.85 -15.87 22.31
N ARG A 237 -36.97 -15.88 21.57
CA ARG A 237 -38.27 -16.33 22.08
C ARG A 237 -38.35 -17.86 22.04
N THR A 238 -39.28 -18.43 22.82
CA THR A 238 -39.61 -19.85 22.76
C THR A 238 -40.59 -20.16 21.63
N ILE A 239 -40.66 -21.43 21.25
CA ILE A 239 -41.69 -21.92 20.34
C ILE A 239 -43.01 -22.04 21.12
N PRO A 240 -44.14 -21.50 20.62
CA PRO A 240 -45.39 -21.47 21.37
C PRO A 240 -45.85 -22.87 21.83
N TYR A 241 -46.44 -22.95 23.00
CA TYR A 241 -47.14 -24.15 23.43
C TYR A 241 -48.59 -24.16 22.90
N LEU A 242 -49.04 -25.32 22.43
CA LEU A 242 -50.41 -25.53 21.98
C LEU A 242 -51.03 -26.69 22.78
N LYS A 243 -52.07 -26.40 23.57
CA LYS A 243 -52.71 -27.37 24.44
C LYS A 243 -53.24 -28.56 23.64
N GLY A 244 -52.88 -29.77 24.07
CA GLY A 244 -53.26 -31.02 23.40
C GLY A 244 -52.37 -31.41 22.22
N TYR A 245 -51.28 -30.68 21.96
CA TYR A 245 -50.33 -30.98 20.90
C TYR A 245 -48.87 -30.99 21.42
N LYS A 246 -48.05 -31.82 20.80
CA LYS A 246 -46.60 -31.87 21.00
C LYS A 246 -45.89 -31.25 19.79
N ALA A 247 -44.96 -30.32 20.04
CA ALA A 247 -44.15 -29.72 18.99
C ALA A 247 -42.99 -30.65 18.60
N VAL A 248 -42.79 -30.85 17.30
CA VAL A 248 -41.76 -31.75 16.74
C VAL A 248 -41.11 -31.13 15.52
N THR A 249 -39.83 -31.44 15.28
CA THR A 249 -39.23 -31.31 13.94
C THR A 249 -39.34 -32.65 13.21
N SER A 250 -38.79 -32.74 12.00
CA SER A 250 -38.65 -34.01 11.30
C SER A 250 -37.72 -35.01 12.00
N ALA A 251 -36.84 -34.55 12.90
CA ALA A 251 -35.80 -35.37 13.51
C ALA A 251 -36.01 -35.60 15.01
N ILE A 252 -36.60 -34.64 15.73
CA ILE A 252 -36.67 -34.66 17.20
C ILE A 252 -38.00 -34.14 17.73
N ASP A 253 -38.36 -34.64 18.90
CA ASP A 253 -39.39 -34.05 19.76
C ASP A 253 -38.83 -32.84 20.50
N LEU A 254 -39.52 -31.70 20.46
CA LEU A 254 -39.09 -30.52 21.20
C LEU A 254 -39.35 -30.69 22.71
N VAL A 255 -38.48 -30.07 23.51
CA VAL A 255 -38.53 -30.10 24.97
C VAL A 255 -39.18 -28.81 25.48
N LEU A 256 -40.13 -28.93 26.40
CA LEU A 256 -40.71 -27.77 27.10
C LEU A 256 -39.63 -27.05 27.90
N LYS A 257 -39.65 -25.71 27.86
CA LYS A 257 -38.73 -24.90 28.67
C LYS A 257 -38.92 -25.17 30.17
N ASP A 258 -40.17 -25.34 30.59
CA ASP A 258 -40.55 -25.77 31.93
C ASP A 258 -41.77 -26.69 31.81
N SER A 259 -41.66 -27.91 32.32
CA SER A 259 -42.74 -28.90 32.24
C SER A 259 -43.89 -28.59 33.20
N SER A 260 -43.65 -27.82 34.26
CA SER A 260 -44.69 -27.36 35.20
C SER A 260 -45.44 -26.13 34.69
N HIS A 261 -44.83 -25.37 33.79
CA HIS A 261 -45.35 -24.15 33.17
C HIS A 261 -45.29 -24.23 31.64
N PRO A 262 -46.09 -25.11 31.01
CA PRO A 262 -46.02 -25.35 29.57
C PRO A 262 -46.31 -24.10 28.72
N GLU A 263 -47.05 -23.11 29.25
CA GLU A 263 -47.29 -21.81 28.63
C GLU A 263 -46.02 -21.02 28.32
N LEU A 264 -44.89 -21.34 28.96
CA LEU A 264 -43.58 -20.76 28.66
C LEU A 264 -43.01 -21.26 27.31
N GLY A 265 -43.63 -22.27 26.70
CA GLY A 265 -43.29 -22.78 25.37
C GLY A 265 -42.16 -23.80 25.37
N TYR A 266 -41.73 -24.17 24.17
CA TYR A 266 -40.64 -25.11 23.93
C TYR A 266 -39.31 -24.39 23.71
N LEU A 267 -38.22 -25.06 24.11
CA LEU A 267 -36.87 -24.64 23.74
C LEU A 267 -36.69 -24.71 22.22
N LEU A 268 -35.89 -23.79 21.68
CA LEU A 268 -35.53 -23.82 20.27
C LEU A 268 -34.66 -25.05 19.98
N PRO A 269 -34.93 -25.82 18.91
CA PRO A 269 -34.02 -26.87 18.49
C PRO A 269 -32.71 -26.25 18.02
N GLU A 270 -31.63 -27.03 18.05
CA GLU A 270 -30.31 -26.58 17.57
C GLU A 270 -30.39 -26.06 16.14
N VAL A 271 -29.59 -25.04 15.84
CA VAL A 271 -29.45 -24.51 14.48
C VAL A 271 -28.78 -25.60 13.63
N PRO A 272 -29.35 -25.98 12.48
CA PRO A 272 -28.77 -27.02 11.62
C PRO A 272 -27.43 -26.58 11.03
N GLU A 273 -26.62 -27.55 10.59
CA GLU A 273 -25.35 -27.26 9.89
C GLU A 273 -25.56 -26.37 8.65
N ASP A 274 -26.63 -26.63 7.88
CA ASP A 274 -27.09 -25.72 6.84
C ASP A 274 -28.06 -24.68 7.41
N PHE A 275 -27.49 -23.70 8.11
CA PHE A 275 -28.21 -22.60 8.74
C PHE A 275 -28.79 -21.57 7.76
N THR A 276 -28.70 -21.80 6.45
CA THR A 276 -29.39 -20.97 5.43
C THR A 276 -30.78 -21.51 5.09
N LYS A 277 -31.16 -22.67 5.66
CA LYS A 277 -32.46 -23.31 5.48
C LYS A 277 -33.33 -23.19 6.71
N ASP A 278 -34.63 -23.02 6.47
CA ASP A 278 -35.63 -22.97 7.52
C ASP A 278 -35.84 -24.35 8.18
N THR A 279 -36.05 -24.35 9.49
CA THR A 279 -36.46 -25.51 10.27
C THR A 279 -37.96 -25.41 10.52
N VAL A 280 -38.71 -26.35 9.94
CA VAL A 280 -40.16 -26.43 10.13
C VAL A 280 -40.49 -27.23 11.39
N ILE A 281 -41.39 -26.69 12.20
CA ILE A 281 -41.89 -27.29 13.43
C ILE A 281 -43.39 -27.56 13.27
N HIS A 282 -43.76 -28.82 13.46
CA HIS A 282 -45.14 -29.31 13.40
C HIS A 282 -45.70 -29.58 14.79
N TYR A 283 -47.02 -29.50 14.94
CA TYR A 283 -47.72 -29.86 16.16
C TYR A 283 -48.52 -31.14 15.95
N LEU A 284 -48.13 -32.22 16.62
CA LEU A 284 -48.82 -33.50 16.56
C LEU A 284 -49.80 -33.63 17.73
N PRO A 285 -51.05 -34.09 17.51
CA PRO A 285 -52.01 -34.25 18.59
C PRO A 285 -51.52 -35.30 19.59
N VAL A 286 -51.49 -34.94 20.86
CA VAL A 286 -51.26 -35.90 21.95
C VAL A 286 -52.53 -36.72 22.08
N LYS A 287 -52.45 -38.02 21.79
CA LYS A 287 -53.59 -38.92 22.01
C LYS A 287 -54.02 -38.79 23.47
N ALA A 288 -55.29 -38.47 23.70
CA ALA A 288 -55.87 -38.55 25.02
C ALA A 288 -55.74 -39.99 25.50
N THR A 289 -54.86 -40.26 26.46
CA THR A 289 -55.01 -41.43 27.31
C THR A 289 -56.32 -41.27 28.03
N GLU A 290 -57.29 -42.12 27.69
CA GLU A 290 -58.50 -42.32 28.48
C GLU A 290 -58.09 -42.48 29.95
N PRO A 291 -58.70 -41.75 30.89
CA PRO A 291 -58.31 -41.83 32.29
C PRO A 291 -58.48 -43.28 32.75
N GLU A 292 -57.41 -43.90 33.25
CA GLU A 292 -57.56 -45.16 33.99
C GLU A 292 -58.59 -44.93 35.09
N PRO A 293 -59.58 -45.83 35.25
CA PRO A 293 -60.60 -45.67 36.29
C PRO A 293 -59.91 -45.58 37.66
N PRO A 294 -60.43 -44.76 38.59
CA PRO A 294 -59.80 -44.56 39.88
C PRO A 294 -59.65 -45.92 40.59
N ARG A 295 -58.40 -46.33 40.82
CA ARG A 295 -58.08 -47.51 41.63
C ARG A 295 -58.49 -47.18 43.06
N GLY A 296 -59.63 -47.73 43.49
CA GLY A 296 -60.17 -47.55 44.83
C GLY A 296 -59.19 -47.97 45.92
N ASP A 297 -59.21 -47.22 47.02
CA ASP A 297 -58.46 -47.47 48.24
C ASP A 297 -58.82 -48.82 48.87
N GLN A 298 -57.83 -49.70 49.10
CA GLN A 298 -57.67 -50.59 50.27
C GLN A 298 -56.55 -51.64 50.04
N PRO A 299 -55.95 -52.23 51.10
CA PRO A 299 -55.31 -51.65 52.28
C PRO A 299 -53.83 -52.09 52.42
N LYS A 300 -53.04 -51.36 53.22
CA LYS A 300 -51.65 -51.69 53.57
C LYS A 300 -51.54 -53.01 54.35
N THR A 301 -50.53 -53.82 54.03
CA THR A 301 -49.98 -54.90 54.89
C THR A 301 -48.47 -55.07 54.60
N PRO A 302 -47.67 -55.64 55.51
CA PRO A 302 -46.45 -55.01 56.02
C PRO A 302 -45.15 -55.50 55.34
N GLU A 303 -44.09 -54.69 55.47
CA GLU A 303 -42.72 -55.00 55.03
C GLU A 303 -42.20 -56.33 55.62
N ALA A 304 -41.58 -57.13 54.75
CA ALA A 304 -40.72 -58.26 55.12
C ALA A 304 -39.27 -57.95 54.69
N PRO A 305 -38.25 -58.38 55.45
CA PRO A 305 -36.90 -57.85 55.35
C PRO A 305 -36.09 -58.46 54.19
N THR A 306 -35.15 -57.67 53.70
CA THR A 306 -34.17 -57.97 52.66
C THR A 306 -33.23 -59.12 53.05
N PRO A 307 -32.97 -60.13 52.19
CA PRO A 307 -31.90 -61.10 52.40
C PRO A 307 -30.54 -60.52 51.97
N GLU A 308 -29.55 -60.55 52.86
CA GLU A 308 -28.12 -60.44 52.52
C GLU A 308 -27.59 -61.81 52.07
N GLU A 309 -26.73 -61.83 51.04
CA GLU A 309 -25.77 -62.92 50.74
C GLU A 309 -24.72 -62.46 49.69
N PRO A 310 -23.56 -63.11 49.53
CA PRO A 310 -22.50 -63.37 50.53
C PRO A 310 -21.11 -62.85 50.06
N LYS A 311 -20.17 -62.69 51.00
CA LYS A 311 -18.73 -62.47 50.74
C LYS A 311 -17.99 -63.81 50.68
N HIS A 312 -17.00 -63.97 49.79
CA HIS A 312 -15.68 -64.65 49.95
C HIS A 312 -15.02 -64.94 48.57
N PRO A 313 -13.71 -65.27 48.46
CA PRO A 313 -12.55 -65.08 49.36
C PRO A 313 -11.25 -64.55 48.66
N GLU A 314 -10.31 -63.97 49.43
CA GLU A 314 -8.86 -63.85 49.08
C GLU A 314 -8.19 -65.24 49.13
N VAL A 315 -7.09 -65.60 48.42
CA VAL A 315 -5.63 -65.23 48.47
C VAL A 315 -4.91 -66.01 47.31
N PRO A 316 -3.58 -65.95 46.99
CA PRO A 316 -2.48 -65.10 47.47
C PRO A 316 -1.49 -64.54 46.41
N THR A 317 -0.58 -63.72 46.94
CA THR A 317 0.59 -63.00 46.42
C THR A 317 1.72 -63.88 45.85
N VAL A 318 2.44 -63.39 44.83
CA VAL A 318 3.83 -63.80 44.48
C VAL A 318 4.66 -62.57 44.07
N ASP A 319 5.94 -62.63 44.43
CA ASP A 319 6.97 -61.59 44.55
C ASP A 319 7.48 -60.84 43.30
N GLN A 320 7.95 -59.63 43.62
CA GLN A 320 8.82 -58.62 42.97
C GLN A 320 10.03 -59.12 42.14
N PRO A 321 10.63 -58.30 41.21
CA PRO A 321 11.64 -57.29 41.62
C PRO A 321 11.80 -55.97 40.81
N LYS A 322 11.94 -54.89 41.61
CA LYS A 322 12.92 -53.76 41.63
C LYS A 322 12.93 -52.62 40.59
N ASP A 323 12.99 -51.42 41.17
CA ASP A 323 13.11 -50.03 40.65
C ASP A 323 14.26 -49.75 39.66
N PRO A 324 14.23 -48.57 39.00
CA PRO A 324 15.00 -47.45 39.56
C PRO A 324 14.25 -46.10 39.65
N GLU A 325 14.66 -45.33 40.66
CA GLU A 325 14.14 -44.07 41.20
C GLU A 325 14.17 -42.82 40.28
N LYS A 326 13.12 -41.97 40.46
CA LYS A 326 13.08 -40.47 40.57
C LYS A 326 13.32 -39.64 39.27
N PRO A 327 12.72 -38.43 39.05
CA PRO A 327 12.17 -37.47 40.01
C PRO A 327 10.74 -36.93 39.84
N THR A 328 10.18 -36.57 40.99
CA THR A 328 9.06 -35.66 41.20
C THR A 328 9.38 -34.26 40.67
N PRO A 329 8.53 -33.64 39.85
CA PRO A 329 8.59 -32.19 39.63
C PRO A 329 7.95 -31.48 40.83
N GLU A 330 8.70 -30.53 41.38
CA GLU A 330 8.25 -29.59 42.40
C GLU A 330 7.11 -28.70 41.88
N ASP A 331 6.11 -28.46 42.72
CA ASP A 331 5.11 -27.40 42.52
C ASP A 331 5.80 -26.03 42.38
N PRO A 332 5.59 -25.29 41.28
CA PRO A 332 6.03 -23.91 41.20
C PRO A 332 5.21 -23.06 42.17
N LYS A 333 5.89 -22.50 43.17
CA LYS A 333 5.37 -21.39 43.98
C LYS A 333 4.86 -20.27 43.08
N GLN A 334 3.62 -19.86 43.33
CA GLN A 334 3.01 -18.65 42.80
C GLN A 334 3.92 -17.44 43.05
N PRO A 335 4.21 -16.60 42.05
CA PRO A 335 4.85 -15.30 42.30
C PRO A 335 3.84 -14.37 42.99
N ASP A 336 4.28 -13.73 44.07
CA ASP A 336 3.57 -12.62 44.70
C ASP A 336 3.34 -11.51 43.66
N MET A 337 2.07 -11.14 43.46
CA MET A 337 1.72 -9.95 42.69
C MET A 337 2.21 -8.70 43.43
N PRO A 338 2.86 -7.74 42.75
CA PRO A 338 3.04 -6.41 43.33
C PRO A 338 1.67 -5.73 43.44
N THR A 339 1.37 -5.20 44.63
CA THR A 339 0.26 -4.27 44.85
C THR A 339 0.47 -3.03 43.97
N VAL A 340 -0.29 -2.91 42.88
CA VAL A 340 -0.34 -1.68 42.08
C VAL A 340 -1.39 -0.77 42.71
N GLU A 341 -0.94 0.42 43.13
CA GLU A 341 -1.84 1.48 43.57
C GLU A 341 -2.87 1.82 42.48
N GLN A 342 -4.11 1.97 42.91
CA GLN A 342 -5.27 2.33 42.11
C GLN A 342 -5.05 3.70 41.43
N PRO A 343 -5.05 3.81 40.09
CA PRO A 343 -5.10 5.12 39.44
C PRO A 343 -6.46 5.75 39.71
N LYS A 344 -6.48 6.96 40.26
CA LYS A 344 -7.68 7.80 40.30
C LYS A 344 -8.19 7.98 38.86
N THR A 345 -9.48 7.71 38.67
CA THR A 345 -10.25 8.03 37.47
C THR A 345 -10.04 9.49 37.05
N PRO A 346 -9.60 9.76 35.81
CA PRO A 346 -9.81 11.07 35.20
C PRO A 346 -11.30 11.22 34.91
N ALA A 347 -11.89 12.33 35.33
CA ALA A 347 -13.23 12.70 34.89
C ALA A 347 -13.24 12.86 33.36
N SER A 348 -14.18 12.20 32.69
CA SER A 348 -14.44 12.39 31.26
C SER A 348 -14.69 13.87 30.96
N PRO A 349 -14.13 14.44 29.89
CA PRO A 349 -14.54 15.76 29.44
C PRO A 349 -15.98 15.69 28.94
N VAL A 350 -16.80 16.65 29.39
CA VAL A 350 -18.14 16.91 28.86
C VAL A 350 -18.01 17.26 27.38
N PRO A 351 -18.85 16.72 26.47
CA PRO A 351 -18.86 17.16 25.08
C PRO A 351 -19.35 18.61 25.01
N GLU A 352 -18.53 19.53 24.51
CA GLU A 352 -19.04 20.82 24.05
C GLU A 352 -19.91 20.61 22.81
N GLU A 353 -21.14 21.14 22.84
CA GLU A 353 -22.01 21.26 21.66
C GLU A 353 -21.27 22.01 20.53
N PRO A 354 -21.37 21.55 19.27
CA PRO A 354 -20.81 22.29 18.16
C PRO A 354 -21.57 23.61 18.00
N LYS A 355 -20.88 24.74 18.22
CA LYS A 355 -21.38 26.06 17.84
C LYS A 355 -21.66 26.07 16.35
N ARG A 356 -22.92 26.33 16.01
CA ARG A 356 -23.41 26.60 14.65
C ARG A 356 -22.54 27.70 14.01
N PRO A 357 -22.07 27.55 12.77
CA PRO A 357 -21.45 28.66 12.05
C PRO A 357 -22.51 29.75 11.85
N GLU A 358 -22.21 30.98 12.29
CA GLU A 358 -22.97 32.14 11.85
C GLU A 358 -22.78 32.29 10.34
N VAL A 359 -23.90 32.24 9.63
CA VAL A 359 -23.98 32.52 8.20
C VAL A 359 -23.64 34.01 8.01
N PRO A 360 -22.70 34.40 7.14
CA PRO A 360 -22.54 35.80 6.80
C PRO A 360 -23.82 36.29 6.13
N ALA A 361 -24.41 37.37 6.63
CA ALA A 361 -25.50 38.06 5.97
C ALA A 361 -25.05 38.48 4.56
N VAL A 362 -25.65 37.85 3.55
CA VAL A 362 -25.49 38.23 2.14
C VAL A 362 -26.12 39.62 1.97
N ALA A 363 -25.29 40.63 1.75
CA ALA A 363 -25.75 41.91 1.23
C ALA A 363 -26.22 41.69 -0.22
N GLN A 364 -27.49 42.04 -0.49
CA GLN A 364 -28.06 42.06 -1.84
C GLN A 364 -27.22 42.96 -2.76
N PRO A 365 -26.89 42.52 -4.00
CA PRO A 365 -26.36 43.42 -5.01
C PRO A 365 -27.44 44.42 -5.42
N LYS A 366 -27.11 45.72 -5.37
CA LYS A 366 -27.90 46.77 -6.02
C LYS A 366 -27.58 46.76 -7.51
N ASP A 367 -28.62 46.74 -8.34
CA ASP A 367 -28.54 46.88 -9.80
C ASP A 367 -27.74 48.12 -10.22
N PRO A 368 -26.75 48.00 -11.12
CA PRO A 368 -26.19 49.15 -11.81
C PRO A 368 -27.08 49.54 -13.00
N GLU A 369 -27.59 50.77 -12.97
CA GLU A 369 -28.25 51.41 -14.11
C GLU A 369 -27.38 51.42 -15.36
N LYS A 370 -28.01 51.12 -16.49
CA LYS A 370 -27.46 51.18 -17.84
C LYS A 370 -27.31 52.63 -18.32
N PRO A 371 -26.13 53.09 -18.76
CA PRO A 371 -26.02 54.28 -19.59
C PRO A 371 -26.09 53.91 -21.08
N SER A 372 -26.90 54.68 -21.83
CA SER A 372 -27.01 54.67 -23.30
C SER A 372 -25.74 55.19 -24.01
N PRO A 373 -25.55 54.90 -25.32
CA PRO A 373 -24.26 55.03 -26.01
C PRO A 373 -24.02 56.46 -26.55
N LYS A 374 -22.75 56.86 -26.63
CA LYS A 374 -22.30 57.97 -27.49
C LYS A 374 -21.27 57.47 -28.50
N GLU A 375 -21.48 57.88 -29.74
CA GLU A 375 -20.72 57.61 -30.97
C GLU A 375 -19.27 58.15 -30.96
N PRO A 376 -18.41 57.65 -31.88
CA PRO A 376 -16.97 57.83 -31.83
C PRO A 376 -16.51 59.14 -32.49
N LYS A 377 -15.38 59.69 -32.02
CA LYS A 377 -14.59 60.69 -32.77
C LYS A 377 -13.18 60.17 -33.06
N GLN A 378 -12.81 60.39 -34.32
CA GLN A 378 -11.62 60.05 -35.10
C GLN A 378 -10.27 60.48 -34.48
N PRO A 379 -9.14 59.82 -34.83
CA PRO A 379 -7.82 60.21 -34.35
C PRO A 379 -7.22 61.35 -35.20
N GLU A 380 -6.59 62.32 -34.54
CA GLU A 380 -5.67 63.27 -35.17
C GLU A 380 -4.20 62.91 -34.87
N VAL A 381 -3.41 63.05 -35.92
CA VAL A 381 -1.98 62.77 -36.05
C VAL A 381 -1.17 63.88 -35.37
N SER A 382 -0.02 63.55 -34.76
CA SER A 382 1.04 64.53 -34.53
C SER A 382 2.43 63.91 -34.57
N THR A 383 3.30 64.66 -35.23
CA THR A 383 4.59 64.36 -35.86
C THR A 383 5.78 64.18 -34.90
N ALA A 384 6.82 63.54 -35.45
CA ALA A 384 8.13 63.22 -34.87
C ALA A 384 8.98 64.41 -34.40
N GLU A 385 9.88 64.16 -33.44
CA GLU A 385 11.25 64.71 -33.39
C GLU A 385 12.24 63.72 -32.74
N GLN A 386 13.45 63.69 -33.28
CA GLN A 386 14.61 62.89 -32.86
C GLN A 386 15.66 63.84 -32.27
N PRO A 387 16.41 63.47 -31.21
CA PRO A 387 17.82 63.91 -31.19
C PRO A 387 18.84 62.90 -30.62
N LYS A 388 19.87 62.69 -31.45
CA LYS A 388 21.34 62.66 -31.26
C LYS A 388 22.01 62.00 -30.03
N THR A 389 23.03 61.20 -30.36
CA THR A 389 24.10 60.56 -29.57
C THR A 389 25.08 61.53 -28.89
N PRO A 390 25.65 61.17 -27.71
CA PRO A 390 26.89 61.73 -27.20
C PRO A 390 28.07 60.73 -27.17
N ALA A 391 29.28 61.29 -27.25
CA ALA A 391 30.57 60.63 -27.44
C ALA A 391 31.23 60.07 -26.15
N SER A 392 32.20 59.16 -26.36
CA SER A 392 33.06 58.50 -25.36
C SER A 392 34.14 59.41 -24.75
N PRO A 393 34.58 59.13 -23.50
CA PRO A 393 35.92 59.48 -23.02
C PRO A 393 36.79 58.24 -22.74
N ALA A 394 38.11 58.42 -22.84
CA ALA A 394 39.20 57.53 -22.39
C ALA A 394 40.17 58.34 -21.51
N PRO A 395 41.21 57.74 -20.91
CA PRO A 395 41.24 56.90 -19.70
C PRO A 395 41.97 57.59 -18.51
N GLU A 396 41.76 57.13 -17.28
CA GLU A 396 42.56 57.51 -16.11
C GLU A 396 43.24 56.28 -15.47
N GLU A 397 44.53 56.40 -15.23
CA GLU A 397 45.40 55.48 -14.48
C GLU A 397 45.50 55.95 -13.02
N PRO A 398 45.51 55.05 -12.02
CA PRO A 398 46.49 55.25 -10.95
C PRO A 398 47.09 53.97 -10.34
N LYS A 399 48.44 53.94 -10.35
CA LYS A 399 49.40 53.75 -9.22
C LYS A 399 49.25 52.55 -8.26
N HIS A 400 50.30 51.72 -8.23
CA HIS A 400 50.72 50.85 -7.12
C HIS A 400 51.01 51.64 -5.81
N PRO A 401 50.90 51.00 -4.64
CA PRO A 401 52.13 50.64 -3.91
C PRO A 401 52.12 49.31 -3.13
N GLU A 402 53.30 48.66 -3.17
CA GLU A 402 54.09 47.97 -2.12
C GLU A 402 53.50 46.88 -1.17
N THR A 403 54.15 45.72 -1.22
CA THR A 403 54.15 44.57 -0.28
C THR A 403 54.86 44.85 1.06
N PRO A 404 54.64 44.04 2.12
CA PRO A 404 55.71 43.08 2.50
C PRO A 404 55.26 41.69 3.07
N ILE A 405 55.98 40.64 2.64
CA ILE A 405 56.64 39.47 3.32
C ILE A 405 56.25 39.22 4.82
N ILE A 406 56.06 38.02 5.43
CA ILE A 406 56.82 36.72 5.48
C ILE A 406 56.00 35.59 6.19
N SER A 407 56.35 34.31 5.92
CA SER A 407 56.34 33.09 6.80
C SER A 407 54.98 32.51 7.26
N GLU A 408 54.71 31.22 7.46
CA GLU A 408 55.50 29.98 7.56
C GLU A 408 54.56 28.73 7.45
N THR A 409 55.20 27.57 7.44
CA THR A 409 54.84 26.16 7.18
C THR A 409 53.80 25.46 8.09
N LYS A 410 53.36 24.26 7.63
CA LYS A 410 52.76 23.07 8.30
C LYS A 410 51.23 22.96 8.31
N GLU A 411 50.57 21.80 8.30
CA GLU A 411 50.84 20.39 7.96
C GLU A 411 49.47 19.67 8.02
N ALA A 412 49.38 18.47 7.42
CA ALA A 412 48.20 17.64 7.18
C ALA A 412 47.31 17.29 8.38
N GLY A 413 46.02 17.06 8.08
CA GLY A 413 45.03 16.39 8.92
C GLY A 413 43.98 15.67 8.05
N LYS A 414 44.05 14.34 8.04
CA LYS A 414 43.33 13.34 7.25
C LYS A 414 41.88 13.12 7.75
N LEU A 415 40.97 12.59 6.90
CA LEU A 415 39.87 11.59 7.15
C LEU A 415 38.90 11.53 5.93
N PRO A 416 38.08 10.47 5.73
CA PRO A 416 38.41 9.10 5.35
C PRO A 416 37.79 8.64 4.00
N GLU A 417 38.30 7.53 3.48
CA GLU A 417 37.80 6.77 2.32
C GLU A 417 36.40 6.18 2.55
N THR A 418 35.58 6.13 1.49
CA THR A 418 34.49 5.16 1.39
C THR A 418 34.43 4.52 -0.01
N ALA A 419 34.22 3.20 0.01
CA ALA A 419 33.52 2.36 -0.96
C ALA A 419 34.19 2.01 -2.30
N SER A 420 34.94 0.91 -2.26
CA SER A 420 34.60 -0.35 -2.97
C SER A 420 33.97 -0.22 -4.35
N HIS A 421 34.81 -0.35 -5.39
CA HIS A 421 34.41 -0.68 -6.74
C HIS A 421 33.95 -2.14 -6.82
N ASP A 422 32.79 -2.39 -7.41
CA ASP A 422 32.57 -3.68 -8.06
C ASP A 422 31.74 -3.55 -9.34
N SER A 423 32.33 -4.07 -10.42
CA SER A 423 31.68 -4.61 -11.62
C SER A 423 30.95 -3.65 -12.60
N ILE A 424 31.71 -3.02 -13.51
CA ILE A 424 31.24 -2.72 -14.87
C ILE A 424 31.93 -3.72 -15.82
N LEU A 425 31.20 -4.73 -16.28
CA LEU A 425 31.61 -5.60 -17.37
C LEU A 425 31.50 -4.83 -18.69
N LEU A 426 32.66 -4.40 -19.20
CA LEU A 426 32.88 -3.96 -20.56
C LEU A 426 32.81 -5.18 -21.50
N VAL A 427 31.76 -5.26 -22.32
CA VAL A 427 31.74 -6.13 -23.52
C VAL A 427 31.89 -5.24 -24.74
N VAL A 428 33.14 -5.01 -25.17
CA VAL A 428 33.44 -4.58 -26.54
C VAL A 428 34.78 -5.19 -26.95
N GLY A 429 34.77 -5.89 -28.08
CA GLY A 429 35.96 -6.10 -28.90
C GLY A 429 36.18 -7.55 -29.29
N PHE A 430 35.90 -7.89 -30.55
CA PHE A 430 36.88 -8.52 -31.43
C PHE A 430 36.40 -8.43 -32.88
N LEU A 431 37.00 -7.53 -33.65
CA LEU A 431 37.01 -7.59 -35.10
C LEU A 431 38.41 -7.19 -35.60
N SER A 432 39.01 -8.15 -36.30
CA SER A 432 39.94 -7.99 -37.42
C SER A 432 41.45 -7.99 -37.13
N ALA A 433 42.07 -9.10 -37.59
CA ALA A 433 43.07 -9.15 -38.67
C ALA A 433 44.45 -9.69 -38.26
N LEU A 434 44.87 -10.80 -38.89
CA LEU A 434 45.98 -10.75 -39.84
C LEU A 434 46.15 -12.05 -40.64
N SER A 435 46.55 -11.81 -41.88
CA SER A 435 46.84 -12.71 -42.98
C SER A 435 48.08 -13.58 -42.73
N GLY A 436 48.15 -14.75 -43.36
CA GLY A 436 49.43 -15.26 -43.86
C GLY A 436 49.74 -16.75 -43.68
N ILE A 437 49.93 -17.40 -44.83
CA ILE A 437 50.90 -18.48 -45.14
C ILE A 437 50.37 -19.92 -45.22
N LEU A 438 50.37 -20.38 -46.49
CA LEU A 438 50.47 -21.73 -47.05
C LEU A 438 51.03 -22.84 -46.13
N LEU A 439 50.47 -24.05 -46.24
CA LEU A 439 51.21 -25.26 -46.62
C LEU A 439 50.27 -26.46 -46.89
N PHE A 440 50.64 -27.20 -47.93
CA PHE A 440 50.02 -28.43 -48.45
C PHE A 440 50.14 -29.63 -47.48
N LYS A 441 49.19 -30.57 -47.63
CA LYS A 441 49.36 -32.05 -47.77
C LYS A 441 48.84 -32.98 -46.65
N GLY A 442 47.88 -33.82 -47.06
CA GLY A 442 47.61 -35.18 -46.57
C GLY A 442 46.50 -35.29 -45.52
N LYS A 443 45.68 -36.33 -45.44
CA LYS A 443 45.52 -37.60 -46.16
C LYS A 443 44.32 -38.31 -45.49
N LYS A 444 43.45 -38.99 -46.27
CA LYS A 444 42.50 -40.07 -45.86
C LYS A 444 41.36 -39.68 -44.90
N ASP A 445 40.15 -40.22 -44.98
CA ASP A 445 39.57 -41.35 -45.73
C ASP A 445 38.20 -40.96 -46.32
#